data_AF-A0A2V7YX22-F1
#
_entry.id   AF-A0A2V7YX22-F1
#
_cell.length_a   1.000
_cell.length_b   1.000
_cell.length_c   1.000
_cell.angle_alpha   90.00
_cell.angle_beta   90.00
_cell.angle_gamma   90.00
#
_symmetry.space_group_name_H-M   'P 1'
#
loop_
_entity.id
_entity.type
_entity.pdbx_description
1 polymer ?
#
loop_
_entity_poly.entity_id
_entity_poly.type
_entity_poly.pdbx_seq_one_letter_code
_entity_poly.pdbx_strand_id
1 'polypeptide(L)'
;IGRAAPLAIVLILLSALAGSSSPAQTQGKPATTPPTAAESCPLPPKADAPLRDFKRISDIYLAVDGKQAPAELYRSETAGTILVISPALSSPVVLRASVLMSFDSSAVERRPGGEVDVKPGTVLKPLGQFEVTDDSARFSSDGRQAALLPTPPLLGLRQADEVKSYNPDFIERANEYVPNAGILNALKREQRLVRVKVFYGSWCSHCAMLVPPAMKVEQELRNSKIRFEYFGVSRRYGQDPEAKNAGIRSIPTALVYVDGREVGRITGDDSWRSPESALRDILAAPAGRPGG
;
A
#
# COMPACT_ATOMS: atom_id res chain seq x y z
N ILE A 1 3.62 21.97 -29.63
CA ILE A 1 4.64 22.17 -28.59
C ILE A 1 3.92 22.59 -27.31
N GLY A 2 4.06 21.78 -26.25
CA GLY A 2 3.91 22.19 -24.85
C GLY A 2 2.52 22.57 -24.37
N ARG A 3 1.83 21.63 -23.71
CA ARG A 3 1.27 21.88 -22.38
C ARG A 3 1.05 20.55 -21.65
N ALA A 4 1.91 20.33 -20.67
CA ALA A 4 1.89 19.20 -19.77
C ALA A 4 0.74 19.33 -18.77
N ALA A 5 0.08 18.21 -18.51
CA ALA A 5 -0.55 17.82 -17.26
C ALA A 5 -0.54 16.28 -17.26
N PRO A 6 -0.78 15.56 -16.14
CA PRO A 6 -0.83 15.95 -14.73
C PRO A 6 0.06 15.00 -13.87
N LEU A 7 0.18 15.20 -12.54
CA LEU A 7 0.25 14.12 -11.53
C LEU A 7 0.46 14.72 -10.12
N ALA A 8 -0.63 15.01 -9.43
CA ALA A 8 -0.66 14.90 -7.98
C ALA A 8 -1.15 13.47 -7.69
N ILE A 9 -0.36 12.60 -7.05
CA ILE A 9 -0.75 11.35 -6.35
C ILE A 9 0.52 10.71 -5.71
N VAL A 10 1.34 11.50 -5.00
CA VAL A 10 2.09 11.00 -3.82
C VAL A 10 1.76 11.82 -2.57
N LEU A 11 0.90 12.84 -2.71
CA LEU A 11 0.35 13.53 -1.56
C LEU A 11 -0.41 12.56 -0.65
N ILE A 12 -1.18 11.58 -1.14
CA ILE A 12 -2.03 10.77 -0.23
C ILE A 12 -1.20 9.81 0.67
N LEU A 13 0.07 9.52 0.35
CA LEU A 13 0.93 8.67 1.18
C LEU A 13 1.85 9.42 2.17
N LEU A 14 2.09 10.73 1.99
CA LEU A 14 2.90 11.57 2.90
C LEU A 14 2.26 12.91 3.33
N SER A 15 1.05 13.24 2.87
CA SER A 15 0.36 14.52 3.19
C SER A 15 -0.05 14.66 4.65
N ALA A 16 -0.10 13.57 5.43
CA ALA A 16 -0.37 13.63 6.86
C ALA A 16 0.76 14.30 7.67
N LEU A 17 1.93 14.57 7.06
CA LEU A 17 3.08 15.20 7.72
C LEU A 17 3.15 16.71 7.52
N ALA A 18 2.41 17.27 6.55
CA ALA A 18 2.41 18.70 6.27
C ALA A 18 1.09 19.31 6.78
N GLY A 19 1.17 20.06 7.88
CA GLY A 19 0.06 20.87 8.37
C GLY A 19 -0.45 21.80 7.26
N SER A 20 -1.75 21.74 7.00
CA SER A 20 -2.44 22.57 6.03
C SER A 20 -2.48 24.02 6.51
N SER A 21 -1.69 24.90 5.89
CA SER A 21 -1.98 26.33 5.86
C SER A 21 -2.54 26.69 4.48
N SER A 22 -3.85 26.93 4.44
CA SER A 22 -4.53 27.42 3.25
C SER A 22 -4.57 28.97 3.30
N PRO A 23 -4.35 29.69 2.18
CA PRO A 23 -4.39 31.14 2.17
C PRO A 23 -5.84 31.60 1.96
N ALA A 24 -6.47 32.12 3.01
CA ALA A 24 -7.73 32.84 2.87
C ALA A 24 -7.44 34.31 2.52
N GLN A 25 -7.85 34.71 1.32
CA GLN A 25 -7.99 36.13 0.96
C GLN A 25 -9.15 36.74 1.73
N THR A 26 -8.96 37.93 2.31
CA THR A 26 -10.07 38.84 2.62
C THR A 26 -9.55 40.28 2.59
N GLN A 27 -10.16 41.12 1.76
CA GLN A 27 -9.90 42.56 1.68
C GLN A 27 -10.83 43.31 2.66
N GLY A 28 -10.32 44.35 3.35
CA GLY A 28 -11.15 45.38 4.01
C GLY A 28 -10.59 46.09 5.26
N LYS A 29 -9.66 47.05 5.07
CA LYS A 29 -9.34 48.36 5.76
C LYS A 29 -10.05 48.79 7.10
N PRO A 30 -9.53 49.79 7.89
CA PRO A 30 -8.21 49.98 8.54
C PRO A 30 -8.27 50.45 10.05
N ALA A 31 -7.07 50.65 10.65
CA ALA A 31 -6.69 51.34 11.92
C ALA A 31 -6.85 50.54 13.22
N THR A 32 -5.85 50.37 14.11
CA THR A 32 -5.04 51.41 14.81
C THR A 32 -3.76 50.78 15.40
N THR A 33 -2.75 51.63 15.66
CA THR A 33 -1.34 51.53 16.14
C THR A 33 -0.99 50.45 17.21
N PRO A 34 0.28 49.96 17.31
CA PRO A 34 0.66 48.72 18.01
C PRO A 34 1.16 48.94 19.46
N PRO A 35 1.34 47.85 20.21
CA PRO A 35 2.54 47.76 21.05
C PRO A 35 3.28 46.42 20.90
N THR A 36 4.60 46.57 20.82
CA THR A 36 5.64 45.80 21.50
C THR A 36 5.70 44.28 21.29
N ALA A 37 6.81 43.90 20.65
CA ALA A 37 7.35 42.56 20.59
C ALA A 37 7.44 41.90 21.97
N ALA A 38 6.90 40.70 22.05
CA ALA A 38 7.40 39.66 22.93
C ALA A 38 7.55 38.41 22.07
N GLU A 39 8.79 38.00 21.84
CA GLU A 39 9.15 36.72 21.25
C GLU A 39 8.46 35.61 22.05
N SER A 40 7.41 35.02 21.50
CA SER A 40 6.93 33.73 21.96
C SER A 40 7.78 32.65 21.29
N CYS A 41 8.76 32.12 22.02
CA CYS A 41 9.40 30.84 21.72
C CYS A 41 8.33 29.83 21.26
N PRO A 42 8.44 29.20 20.07
CA PRO A 42 7.64 28.03 19.80
C PRO A 42 8.11 26.93 20.76
N LEU A 43 7.24 26.56 21.70
CA LEU A 43 7.40 25.38 22.53
C LEU A 43 7.68 24.16 21.61
N PRO A 44 8.60 23.25 21.97
CA PRO A 44 8.74 22.00 21.24
C PRO A 44 7.41 21.23 21.29
N PRO A 45 6.96 20.60 20.19
CA PRO A 45 5.70 19.88 20.20
C PRO A 45 5.79 18.74 21.22
N LYS A 46 4.91 18.77 22.22
CA LYS A 46 4.69 17.61 23.08
C LYS A 46 4.35 16.39 22.21
N ALA A 47 4.98 15.26 22.49
CA ALA A 47 4.58 13.97 21.95
C ALA A 47 3.30 13.48 22.62
N ASP A 48 2.15 14.10 22.33
CA ASP A 48 0.90 13.81 23.05
C ASP A 48 0.07 12.66 22.46
N ALA A 49 0.45 12.12 21.28
CA ALA A 49 -0.20 10.93 20.74
C ALA A 49 0.62 9.69 21.12
N PRO A 50 0.01 8.67 21.76
CA PRO A 50 0.70 7.42 22.00
C PRO A 50 1.17 6.82 20.68
N LEU A 51 2.45 6.43 20.63
CA LEU A 51 3.05 5.73 19.51
C LEU A 51 2.60 4.26 19.57
N ARG A 52 1.41 4.00 19.05
CA ARG A 52 0.76 2.67 19.05
C ARG A 52 0.10 2.36 17.72
N ASP A 53 -0.36 1.13 17.58
CA ASP A 53 -1.12 0.62 16.45
C ASP A 53 -0.31 0.69 15.13
N PHE A 54 1.01 0.46 15.22
CA PHE A 54 1.86 0.46 14.03
C PHE A 54 1.65 -0.79 13.21
N LYS A 55 1.14 -0.62 12.00
CA LYS A 55 0.92 -1.69 11.03
C LYS A 55 2.06 -1.73 10.03
N ARG A 56 2.50 -2.94 9.69
CA ARG A 56 3.60 -3.15 8.75
C ARG A 56 3.23 -2.63 7.37
N ILE A 57 4.21 -2.03 6.67
CA ILE A 57 4.09 -1.56 5.29
C ILE A 57 5.20 -2.18 4.43
N SER A 58 4.86 -2.53 3.20
CA SER A 58 5.69 -3.30 2.27
C SER A 58 5.93 -2.60 0.92
N ASP A 59 5.24 -1.47 0.69
CA ASP A 59 5.27 -0.69 -0.54
C ASP A 59 6.42 0.34 -0.60
N ILE A 60 7.24 0.39 0.44
CA ILE A 60 8.48 1.15 0.54
C ILE A 60 9.62 0.29 1.09
N TYR A 61 10.86 0.65 0.77
CA TYR A 61 12.07 0.06 1.32
C TYR A 61 13.04 1.13 1.81
N LEU A 62 13.95 0.75 2.70
CA LEU A 62 15.03 1.60 3.17
C LEU A 62 16.25 1.46 2.25
N ALA A 63 16.78 2.57 1.77
CA ALA A 63 18.14 2.65 1.23
C ALA A 63 19.04 3.41 2.19
N VAL A 64 20.24 2.90 2.44
CA VAL A 64 21.29 3.56 3.23
C VAL A 64 22.53 3.66 2.36
N ASP A 65 23.06 4.88 2.23
CA ASP A 65 24.20 5.24 1.37
C ASP A 65 24.03 4.72 -0.08
N GLY A 66 22.79 4.83 -0.59
CA GLY A 66 22.41 4.44 -1.95
C GLY A 66 22.15 2.94 -2.16
N LYS A 67 22.26 2.11 -1.12
CA LYS A 67 22.03 0.65 -1.20
C LYS A 67 20.79 0.26 -0.42
N GLN A 68 19.97 -0.63 -0.98
CA GLN A 68 18.84 -1.20 -0.26
C GLN A 68 19.33 -1.93 1.00
N ALA A 69 18.74 -1.60 2.13
CA ALA A 69 19.03 -2.17 3.44
C ALA A 69 17.80 -2.94 3.96
N PRO A 70 18.01 -4.03 4.72
CA PRO A 70 16.90 -4.71 5.38
C PRO A 70 16.24 -3.77 6.38
N ALA A 71 14.92 -3.64 6.34
CA ALA A 71 14.16 -2.80 7.27
C ALA A 71 12.76 -3.36 7.48
N GLU A 72 12.26 -3.20 8.70
CA GLU A 72 10.85 -3.31 9.05
C GLU A 72 10.28 -1.89 9.09
N LEU A 73 9.29 -1.65 8.24
CA LEU A 73 8.65 -0.35 8.10
C LEU A 73 7.22 -0.47 8.60
N TYR A 74 6.80 0.49 9.41
CA TYR A 74 5.46 0.53 9.96
C TYR A 74 4.84 1.91 9.87
N ARG A 75 3.51 1.94 9.83
CA ARG A 75 2.70 3.15 9.86
C ARG A 75 1.65 3.06 10.96
N SER A 76 1.55 4.13 11.73
CA SER A 76 0.42 4.38 12.63
C SER A 76 -0.43 5.50 12.03
N GLU A 77 -1.64 5.17 11.61
CA GLU A 77 -2.62 6.15 11.12
C GLU A 77 -3.09 7.06 12.26
N THR A 78 -3.26 6.50 13.47
CA THR A 78 -3.70 7.24 14.66
C THR A 78 -2.65 8.25 15.13
N ALA A 79 -1.36 7.91 15.00
CA ALA A 79 -0.27 8.83 15.34
C ALA A 79 0.23 9.68 14.16
N GLY A 80 -0.21 9.40 12.92
CA GLY A 80 0.27 10.04 11.70
C GLY A 80 1.79 9.89 11.52
N THR A 81 2.31 8.68 11.78
CA THR A 81 3.75 8.46 12.02
C THR A 81 4.26 7.22 11.28
N ILE A 82 5.47 7.30 10.75
CA ILE A 82 6.22 6.13 10.22
C ILE A 82 7.30 5.74 11.21
N LEU A 83 7.39 4.45 11.50
CA LEU A 83 8.45 3.82 12.29
C LEU A 83 9.33 2.98 11.37
N VAL A 84 10.64 3.17 11.47
CA VAL A 84 11.64 2.42 10.72
C VAL A 84 12.54 1.70 11.71
N ILE A 85 12.57 0.37 11.61
CA ILE A 85 13.47 -0.49 12.39
C ILE A 85 14.39 -1.18 11.40
N SER A 86 15.69 -0.97 11.52
CA SER A 86 16.67 -1.57 10.61
C SER A 86 18.00 -1.78 11.33
N PRO A 87 18.69 -2.91 11.10
CA PRO A 87 20.06 -3.09 11.58
C PRO A 87 21.06 -2.15 10.88
N ALA A 88 20.67 -1.48 9.79
CA ALA A 88 21.50 -0.47 9.14
C ALA A 88 21.48 0.90 9.84
N LEU A 89 20.56 1.09 10.80
CA LEU A 89 20.42 2.28 11.64
C LEU A 89 20.84 1.95 13.09
N SER A 90 21.42 2.90 13.83
CA SER A 90 21.87 2.63 15.20
C SER A 90 20.72 2.53 16.21
N SER A 91 19.56 3.06 15.88
CA SER A 91 18.33 2.97 16.69
C SER A 91 17.09 3.03 15.80
N PRO A 92 15.92 2.56 16.28
CA PRO A 92 14.66 2.81 15.60
C PRO A 92 14.44 4.31 15.37
N VAL A 93 13.97 4.68 14.19
CA VAL A 93 13.68 6.08 13.86
C VAL A 93 12.19 6.28 13.58
N VAL A 94 11.72 7.44 14.01
CA VAL A 94 10.33 7.89 13.93
C VAL A 94 10.29 9.13 13.05
N LEU A 95 9.50 9.07 11.98
CA LEU A 95 9.27 10.18 11.06
C LEU A 95 7.85 10.73 11.32
N ARG A 96 7.78 11.96 11.86
CA ARG A 96 6.52 12.63 12.21
C ARG A 96 6.60 14.13 11.99
N ALA A 97 5.65 14.71 11.26
CA ALA A 97 5.56 16.13 10.92
C ALA A 97 6.92 16.77 10.51
N SER A 98 7.64 16.13 9.59
CA SER A 98 9.01 16.52 9.14
C SER A 98 10.13 16.41 10.18
N VAL A 99 9.83 15.97 11.40
CA VAL A 99 10.81 15.72 12.47
C VAL A 99 11.24 14.26 12.46
N LEU A 100 12.55 14.05 12.53
CA LEU A 100 13.17 12.76 12.74
C LEU A 100 13.51 12.61 14.22
N MET A 101 13.03 11.54 14.84
CA MET A 101 13.34 11.19 16.23
C MET A 101 13.82 9.75 16.31
N SER A 102 14.50 9.39 17.39
CA SER A 102 14.81 8.01 17.74
C SER A 102 14.46 7.69 19.17
N PHE A 103 14.48 6.41 19.49
CA PHE A 103 14.27 5.92 20.85
C PHE A 103 15.02 4.62 21.08
N ASP A 104 15.06 4.17 22.33
CA ASP A 104 15.74 2.92 22.69
C ASP A 104 15.01 1.70 22.12
N SER A 105 15.74 0.78 21.47
CA SER A 105 15.14 -0.37 20.81
C SER A 105 14.40 -1.32 21.76
N SER A 106 14.72 -1.32 23.05
CA SER A 106 14.01 -2.11 24.07
C SER A 106 12.59 -1.61 24.35
N ALA A 107 12.23 -0.43 23.85
CA ALA A 107 10.88 0.12 23.97
C ALA A 107 9.90 -0.38 22.90
N VAL A 108 10.36 -1.15 21.91
CA VAL A 108 9.50 -1.76 20.89
C VAL A 108 8.73 -2.92 21.50
N GLU A 109 7.40 -2.87 21.47
CA GLU A 109 6.49 -3.93 21.91
C GLU A 109 5.84 -4.57 20.68
N ARG A 110 6.14 -5.83 20.41
CA ARG A 110 5.57 -6.57 19.28
C ARG A 110 4.28 -7.27 19.70
N ARG A 111 3.20 -7.03 18.97
CA ARG A 111 1.87 -7.58 19.23
C ARG A 111 1.66 -8.89 18.47
N PRO A 112 0.78 -9.78 18.95
CA PRO A 112 0.26 -10.90 18.15
C PRO A 112 -0.39 -10.34 16.86
N GLY A 113 0.01 -10.84 15.69
CA GLY A 113 -0.42 -10.30 14.38
C GLY A 113 0.55 -9.31 13.74
N GLY A 114 1.76 -9.14 14.29
CA GLY A 114 2.84 -8.40 13.64
C GLY A 114 2.76 -6.87 13.78
N GLU A 115 1.74 -6.34 14.43
CA GLU A 115 1.66 -4.93 14.83
C GLU A 115 2.72 -4.60 15.88
N VAL A 116 3.07 -3.31 15.96
CA VAL A 116 4.06 -2.80 16.90
C VAL A 116 3.47 -1.64 17.70
N ASP A 117 3.80 -1.61 18.99
CA ASP A 117 3.58 -0.47 19.87
C ASP A 117 4.94 0.01 20.40
N VAL A 118 5.01 1.25 20.88
CA VAL A 118 6.15 1.78 21.63
C VAL A 118 5.70 1.97 23.08
N LYS A 119 6.51 1.46 24.03
CA LYS A 119 6.21 1.53 25.47
C LYS A 119 5.75 2.92 25.89
N PRO A 120 4.66 3.06 26.65
CA PRO A 120 4.24 4.33 27.21
C PRO A 120 5.36 4.98 28.02
N GLY A 121 5.54 6.31 27.87
CA GLY A 121 6.59 7.06 28.57
C GLY A 121 7.98 6.95 27.95
N THR A 122 8.13 6.30 26.79
CA THR A 122 9.40 6.26 26.05
C THR A 122 9.88 7.66 25.69
N VAL A 123 11.14 7.95 26.02
CA VAL A 123 11.77 9.23 25.70
C VAL A 123 12.22 9.23 24.23
N LEU A 124 11.62 10.11 23.43
CA LEU A 124 12.03 10.35 22.04
C LEU A 124 13.19 11.36 22.01
N LYS A 125 14.26 11.02 21.31
CA LYS A 125 15.42 11.88 21.09
C LYS A 125 15.34 12.49 19.69
N PRO A 126 15.31 13.82 19.55
CA PRO A 126 15.39 14.45 18.23
C PRO A 126 16.71 14.11 17.54
N LEU A 127 16.63 13.63 16.30
CA LEU A 127 17.80 13.39 15.43
C LEU A 127 17.96 14.46 14.36
N GLY A 128 16.88 15.16 14.02
CA GLY A 128 16.90 16.23 13.05
C GLY A 128 15.59 16.31 12.28
N GLN A 129 15.70 16.60 10.99
CA GLN A 129 14.57 16.68 10.07
C GLN A 129 14.74 15.66 8.95
N PHE A 130 13.65 15.38 8.26
CA PHE A 130 13.66 14.61 7.04
C PHE A 130 12.97 15.42 5.93
N GLU A 131 13.47 15.25 4.72
CA GLU A 131 12.94 15.90 3.54
C GLU A 131 12.04 14.94 2.78
N VAL A 132 10.81 15.38 2.51
CA VAL A 132 9.86 14.65 1.69
C VAL A 132 9.87 15.24 0.29
N THR A 133 10.08 14.37 -0.69
CA THR A 133 9.87 14.65 -2.11
C THR A 133 8.73 13.78 -2.62
N ASP A 134 8.32 14.00 -3.87
CA ASP A 134 7.26 13.20 -4.48
C ASP A 134 7.58 11.70 -4.48
N ASP A 135 8.85 11.28 -4.54
CA ASP A 135 9.21 9.87 -4.69
C ASP A 135 10.08 9.31 -3.55
N SER A 136 10.32 10.08 -2.48
CA SER A 136 11.16 9.62 -1.37
C SER A 136 11.06 10.47 -0.11
N ALA A 137 11.34 9.86 1.04
CA ALA A 137 11.65 10.58 2.27
C ALA A 137 13.13 10.38 2.61
N ARG A 138 13.92 11.46 2.64
CA ARG A 138 15.37 11.41 2.88
C ARG A 138 15.71 11.97 4.25
N PHE A 139 16.65 11.34 4.93
CA PHE A 139 17.09 11.77 6.25
C PHE A 139 18.52 11.34 6.52
N SER A 140 19.18 12.00 7.46
CA SER A 140 20.46 11.54 7.98
C SER A 140 20.29 10.90 9.35
N SER A 141 20.90 9.74 9.54
CA SER A 141 21.00 9.06 10.84
C SER A 141 22.43 8.60 11.00
N ASP A 142 23.05 8.90 12.14
CA ASP A 142 24.39 8.41 12.50
C ASP A 142 25.47 8.70 11.43
N GLY A 143 25.38 9.88 10.79
CA GLY A 143 26.30 10.31 9.73
C GLY A 143 26.11 9.61 8.37
N ARG A 144 25.10 8.73 8.25
CA ARG A 144 24.72 8.06 7.00
C ARG A 144 23.54 8.75 6.34
N GLN A 145 23.44 8.59 5.02
CA GLN A 145 22.32 9.10 4.24
C GLN A 145 21.30 7.98 4.02
N ALA A 146 20.12 8.14 4.59
CA ALA A 146 19.03 7.19 4.48
C ALA A 146 17.89 7.76 3.61
N ALA A 147 17.22 6.88 2.87
CA ALA A 147 16.05 7.22 2.09
C ALA A 147 15.01 6.11 2.18
N LEU A 148 13.75 6.48 2.44
CA LEU A 148 12.60 5.62 2.19
C LEU A 148 12.19 5.79 0.72
N LEU A 149 12.24 4.69 -0.03
CA LEU A 149 11.99 4.67 -1.47
C LEU A 149 10.83 3.72 -1.78
N PRO A 150 9.98 4.01 -2.78
CA PRO A 150 8.95 3.10 -3.24
C PRO A 150 9.53 1.76 -3.68
N THR A 151 8.94 0.66 -3.21
CA THR A 151 9.26 -0.68 -3.71
C THR A 151 9.00 -0.75 -5.21
N PRO A 152 9.96 -1.24 -6.03
CA PRO A 152 9.76 -1.36 -7.47
C PRO A 152 8.52 -2.21 -7.80
N PRO A 153 7.73 -1.85 -8.81
CA PRO A 153 6.57 -2.65 -9.19
C PRO A 153 7.02 -3.98 -9.83
N LEU A 154 6.32 -5.07 -9.50
CA LEU A 154 6.34 -6.28 -10.34
C LEU A 154 5.53 -5.98 -11.60
N LEU A 155 6.14 -6.22 -12.76
CA LEU A 155 5.56 -5.90 -14.07
C LEU A 155 5.36 -7.15 -14.91
N GLY A 156 4.32 -7.18 -15.73
CA GLY A 156 4.04 -8.27 -16.67
C GLY A 156 3.42 -9.51 -16.00
N LEU A 157 3.38 -10.62 -16.72
CA LEU A 157 2.88 -11.89 -16.20
C LEU A 157 3.78 -12.43 -15.09
N ARG A 158 3.15 -12.81 -13.97
CA ARG A 158 3.77 -13.31 -12.75
C ARG A 158 3.05 -14.53 -12.24
N GLN A 159 3.81 -15.43 -11.64
CA GLN A 159 3.28 -16.60 -10.96
C GLN A 159 2.85 -16.24 -9.55
N ALA A 160 1.76 -16.84 -9.06
CA ALA A 160 1.22 -16.55 -7.73
C ALA A 160 2.27 -16.63 -6.61
N ASP A 161 3.15 -17.63 -6.68
CA ASP A 161 4.20 -17.85 -5.68
C ASP A 161 5.28 -16.75 -5.73
N GLU A 162 5.59 -16.18 -6.90
CA GLU A 162 6.46 -15.01 -7.05
C GLU A 162 5.81 -13.77 -6.43
N VAL A 163 4.51 -13.55 -6.72
CA VAL A 163 3.78 -12.40 -6.18
C VAL A 163 3.68 -12.46 -4.66
N LYS A 164 3.35 -13.63 -4.11
CA LYS A 164 3.27 -13.86 -2.66
C LYS A 164 4.62 -13.63 -1.98
N SER A 165 5.71 -14.14 -2.56
CA SER A 165 7.05 -13.96 -2.00
C SER A 165 7.54 -12.50 -2.04
N TYR A 166 7.03 -11.71 -2.99
CA TYR A 166 7.40 -10.30 -3.14
C TYR A 166 6.77 -9.39 -2.08
N ASN A 167 5.57 -9.72 -1.62
CA ASN A 167 4.88 -8.96 -0.59
C ASN A 167 4.36 -9.89 0.51
N PRO A 168 4.96 -9.89 1.72
CA PRO A 168 4.58 -10.79 2.80
C PRO A 168 3.11 -10.64 3.23
N ASP A 169 2.50 -9.47 3.03
CA ASP A 169 1.09 -9.23 3.34
C ASP A 169 0.17 -10.13 2.47
N PHE A 170 0.64 -10.53 1.28
CA PHE A 170 -0.10 -11.45 0.43
C PHE A 170 -0.08 -12.89 0.97
N ILE A 171 1.01 -13.32 1.60
CA ILE A 171 1.12 -14.67 2.17
C ILE A 171 0.16 -14.81 3.35
N GLU A 172 0.23 -13.87 4.28
CA GLU A 172 -0.58 -13.89 5.50
C GLU A 172 -2.08 -13.93 5.15
N ARG A 173 -2.53 -13.00 4.31
CA ARG A 173 -3.94 -12.90 3.92
C ARG A 173 -4.43 -14.09 3.10
N ALA A 174 -3.59 -14.65 2.22
CA ALA A 174 -3.96 -15.86 1.49
C ALA A 174 -4.13 -17.07 2.43
N ASN A 175 -3.32 -17.14 3.49
CA ASN A 175 -3.39 -18.22 4.48
C ASN A 175 -4.60 -18.09 5.42
N GLU A 176 -4.99 -16.86 5.76
CA GLU A 176 -6.18 -16.59 6.58
C GLU A 176 -7.49 -16.87 5.85
N TYR A 177 -7.47 -16.79 4.52
CA TYR A 177 -8.67 -16.96 3.71
C TYR A 177 -9.12 -18.42 3.62
N VAL A 178 -10.40 -18.67 3.94
CA VAL A 178 -11.04 -19.98 3.80
C VAL A 178 -12.15 -19.89 2.75
N PRO A 179 -11.93 -20.38 1.51
CA PRO A 179 -12.95 -20.32 0.47
C PRO A 179 -14.14 -21.23 0.77
N ASN A 180 -15.31 -20.92 0.18
CA ASN A 180 -16.48 -21.77 0.32
C ASN A 180 -16.29 -23.15 -0.35
N ALA A 181 -16.25 -24.22 0.45
CA ALA A 181 -16.00 -25.58 -0.04
C ALA A 181 -17.06 -26.08 -1.05
N GLY A 182 -18.33 -25.71 -0.87
CA GLY A 182 -19.41 -26.08 -1.79
C GLY A 182 -19.21 -25.47 -3.18
N ILE A 183 -18.82 -24.19 -3.23
CA ILE A 183 -18.51 -23.48 -4.47
C ILE A 183 -17.25 -24.02 -5.11
N LEU A 184 -16.18 -24.24 -4.34
CA LEU A 184 -14.95 -24.86 -4.85
C LEU A 184 -15.22 -26.22 -5.49
N ASN A 185 -16.05 -27.06 -4.87
CA ASN A 185 -16.40 -28.36 -5.42
C ASN A 185 -17.18 -28.23 -6.73
N ALA A 186 -18.03 -27.21 -6.89
CA ALA A 186 -18.69 -26.93 -8.15
C ALA A 186 -17.69 -26.46 -9.22
N LEU A 187 -16.79 -25.53 -8.89
CA LEU A 187 -15.76 -25.02 -9.79
C LEU A 187 -14.77 -26.11 -10.23
N LYS A 188 -14.42 -27.06 -9.36
CA LYS A 188 -13.57 -28.22 -9.71
C LYS A 188 -14.18 -29.12 -10.78
N ARG A 189 -15.52 -29.12 -10.93
CA ARG A 189 -16.24 -29.90 -11.95
C ARG A 189 -16.40 -29.18 -13.28
N GLU A 190 -15.98 -27.92 -13.38
CA GLU A 190 -16.02 -27.16 -14.63
C GLU A 190 -15.24 -27.89 -15.73
N GLN A 191 -15.89 -28.08 -16.88
CA GLN A 191 -15.33 -28.82 -18.02
C GLN A 191 -14.78 -27.91 -19.11
N ARG A 192 -15.17 -26.63 -19.11
CA ARG A 192 -14.67 -25.63 -20.05
C ARG A 192 -13.30 -25.12 -19.63
N LEU A 193 -12.52 -24.64 -20.58
CA LEU A 193 -11.22 -24.03 -20.28
C LEU A 193 -11.47 -22.61 -19.78
N VAL A 194 -11.20 -22.38 -18.49
CA VAL A 194 -11.41 -21.08 -17.86
C VAL A 194 -10.07 -20.44 -17.55
N ARG A 195 -9.88 -19.19 -18.00
CA ARG A 195 -8.69 -18.39 -17.70
C ARG A 195 -9.10 -17.13 -16.97
N VAL A 196 -8.55 -16.89 -15.80
CA VAL A 196 -8.80 -15.72 -14.96
C VAL A 196 -7.54 -14.86 -14.94
N LYS A 197 -7.57 -13.74 -15.64
CA LYS A 197 -6.42 -12.83 -15.74
C LYS A 197 -6.59 -11.64 -14.81
N VAL A 198 -5.80 -11.60 -13.76
CA VAL A 198 -5.84 -10.61 -12.67
C VAL A 198 -4.83 -9.49 -12.94
N PHE A 199 -5.30 -8.27 -13.17
CA PHE A 199 -4.47 -7.07 -13.19
C PHE A 199 -4.33 -6.50 -11.78
N TYR A 200 -3.09 -6.36 -11.30
CA TYR A 200 -2.81 -5.91 -9.93
C TYR A 200 -1.51 -5.09 -9.84
N GLY A 201 -1.38 -4.28 -8.80
CA GLY A 201 -0.13 -3.57 -8.47
C GLY A 201 0.51 -4.15 -7.23
N SER A 202 1.77 -4.60 -7.30
CA SER A 202 2.54 -5.08 -6.12
C SER A 202 2.78 -3.98 -5.07
N TRP A 203 2.66 -2.73 -5.49
CA TRP A 203 2.78 -1.50 -4.70
C TRP A 203 1.44 -0.99 -4.14
N CYS A 204 0.33 -1.65 -4.45
CA CYS A 204 -1.00 -1.17 -4.14
C CYS A 204 -1.51 -1.86 -2.88
N SER A 205 -1.66 -1.10 -1.79
CA SER A 205 -2.23 -1.60 -0.52
C SER A 205 -3.62 -2.22 -0.70
N HIS A 206 -4.44 -1.64 -1.58
CA HIS A 206 -5.75 -2.20 -1.91
C HIS A 206 -5.65 -3.58 -2.59
N CYS A 207 -4.69 -3.75 -3.52
CA CYS A 207 -4.42 -5.05 -4.13
C CYS A 207 -3.90 -6.06 -3.09
N ALA A 208 -3.05 -5.62 -2.15
CA ALA A 208 -2.57 -6.46 -1.07
C ALA A 208 -3.69 -7.00 -0.18
N MET A 209 -4.81 -6.27 -0.04
CA MET A 209 -5.97 -6.75 0.71
C MET A 209 -6.84 -7.72 -0.09
N LEU A 210 -7.05 -7.45 -1.38
CA LEU A 210 -8.12 -8.09 -2.18
C LEU A 210 -7.65 -9.24 -3.08
N VAL A 211 -6.40 -9.24 -3.54
CA VAL A 211 -5.87 -10.27 -4.45
C VAL A 211 -5.55 -11.61 -3.74
N PRO A 212 -5.06 -11.64 -2.49
CA PRO A 212 -4.68 -12.90 -1.83
C PRO A 212 -5.78 -13.97 -1.73
N PRO A 213 -7.06 -13.64 -1.48
CA PRO A 213 -8.16 -14.62 -1.57
C PRO A 213 -8.20 -15.36 -2.92
N ALA A 214 -7.96 -14.68 -4.04
CA ALA A 214 -7.94 -15.31 -5.36
C ALA A 214 -6.77 -16.29 -5.53
N MET A 215 -5.60 -15.98 -4.95
CA MET A 215 -4.45 -16.88 -4.92
C MET A 215 -4.71 -18.15 -4.10
N LYS A 216 -5.48 -18.02 -3.01
CA LYS A 216 -5.92 -19.18 -2.24
C LYS A 216 -6.91 -20.04 -3.03
N VAL A 217 -7.87 -19.42 -3.72
CA VAL A 217 -8.80 -20.13 -4.62
C VAL A 217 -8.06 -20.84 -5.74
N GLU A 218 -7.10 -20.19 -6.40
CA GLU A 218 -6.24 -20.81 -7.41
C GLU A 218 -5.52 -22.05 -6.86
N GLN A 219 -4.93 -21.95 -5.66
CA GLN A 219 -4.25 -23.07 -5.01
C GLN A 219 -5.17 -24.27 -4.82
N GLU A 220 -6.42 -24.05 -4.39
CA GLU A 220 -7.42 -25.12 -4.23
C GLU A 220 -7.93 -25.69 -5.56
N LEU A 221 -7.75 -24.94 -6.66
CA LEU A 221 -8.21 -25.28 -8.01
C LEU A 221 -7.09 -25.81 -8.93
N ARG A 222 -5.87 -26.05 -8.43
CA ARG A 222 -4.70 -26.48 -9.24
C ARG A 222 -4.97 -27.68 -10.17
N ASN A 223 -5.84 -28.61 -9.76
CA ASN A 223 -6.20 -29.81 -10.54
C ASN A 223 -7.47 -29.67 -11.40
N SER A 224 -8.01 -28.46 -11.54
CA SER A 224 -9.19 -28.17 -12.37
C SER A 224 -8.80 -27.73 -13.79
N LYS A 225 -9.77 -27.29 -14.61
CA LYS A 225 -9.53 -26.60 -15.89
C LYS A 225 -9.46 -25.07 -15.77
N ILE A 226 -9.52 -24.55 -14.55
CA ILE A 226 -9.46 -23.12 -14.26
C ILE A 226 -7.99 -22.74 -14.03
N ARG A 227 -7.50 -21.71 -14.71
CA ARG A 227 -6.13 -21.18 -14.58
C ARG A 227 -6.17 -19.70 -14.23
N PHE A 228 -5.33 -19.28 -13.30
CA PHE A 228 -5.16 -17.89 -12.93
C PHE A 228 -3.84 -17.36 -13.50
N GLU A 229 -3.85 -16.11 -13.95
CA GLU A 229 -2.70 -15.38 -14.45
C GLU A 229 -2.65 -14.04 -13.73
N TYR A 230 -1.52 -13.69 -13.11
CA TYR A 230 -1.36 -12.39 -12.45
C TYR A 230 -0.53 -11.48 -13.33
N PHE A 231 -1.11 -10.36 -13.73
CA PHE A 231 -0.46 -9.34 -14.53
C PHE A 231 -0.14 -8.12 -13.66
N GLY A 232 1.14 -7.97 -13.33
CA GLY A 232 1.66 -6.86 -12.56
C GLY A 232 1.72 -5.58 -13.40
N VAL A 233 1.22 -4.47 -12.86
CA VAL A 233 1.24 -3.16 -13.54
C VAL A 233 2.02 -2.11 -12.76
N SER A 234 2.56 -1.14 -13.50
CA SER A 234 3.25 0.01 -12.90
C SER A 234 2.26 0.95 -12.17
N ARG A 235 2.80 1.92 -11.41
CA ARG A 235 2.00 3.01 -10.80
C ARG A 235 1.23 3.82 -11.85
N ARG A 236 1.71 3.83 -13.10
CA ARG A 236 1.04 4.41 -14.26
C ARG A 236 0.32 3.31 -15.06
N TYR A 237 -0.44 2.45 -14.39
CA TYR A 237 -1.14 1.33 -15.04
C TYR A 237 -2.05 1.77 -16.20
N GLY A 238 -2.63 2.97 -16.12
CA GLY A 238 -3.38 3.57 -17.23
C GLY A 238 -2.55 3.92 -18.46
N GLN A 239 -1.22 3.78 -18.42
CA GLN A 239 -0.29 3.91 -19.54
C GLN A 239 0.19 2.54 -20.08
N ASP A 240 -0.02 1.47 -19.32
CA ASP A 240 0.38 0.11 -19.67
C ASP A 240 -0.41 -0.38 -20.90
N PRO A 241 0.25 -0.82 -22.00
CA PRO A 241 -0.44 -1.24 -23.21
C PRO A 241 -1.39 -2.40 -23.00
N GLU A 242 -1.04 -3.37 -22.15
CA GLU A 242 -1.84 -4.57 -21.91
C GLU A 242 -3.07 -4.26 -21.06
N ALA A 243 -2.89 -3.43 -20.02
CA ALA A 243 -4.01 -2.94 -19.22
C ALA A 243 -4.95 -2.04 -20.04
N LYS A 244 -4.42 -1.16 -20.91
CA LYS A 244 -5.22 -0.34 -21.83
C LYS A 244 -6.04 -1.19 -22.80
N ASN A 245 -5.38 -2.14 -23.46
CA ASN A 245 -6.03 -3.00 -24.45
C ASN A 245 -7.12 -3.89 -23.82
N ALA A 246 -6.94 -4.28 -22.56
CA ALA A 246 -7.95 -5.00 -21.78
C ALA A 246 -9.07 -4.09 -21.20
N GLY A 247 -8.95 -2.77 -21.36
CA GLY A 247 -9.93 -1.80 -20.85
C GLY A 247 -9.94 -1.71 -19.32
N ILE A 248 -8.78 -1.86 -18.67
CA ILE A 248 -8.64 -1.78 -17.22
C ILE A 248 -8.69 -0.32 -16.78
N ARG A 249 -9.70 0.02 -15.96
CA ARG A 249 -9.90 1.38 -15.41
C ARG A 249 -9.54 1.49 -13.94
N SER A 250 -9.48 0.36 -13.24
CA SER A 250 -9.14 0.27 -11.82
C SER A 250 -8.46 -1.06 -11.53
N ILE A 251 -7.71 -1.11 -10.43
CA ILE A 251 -7.07 -2.33 -9.93
C ILE A 251 -7.45 -2.56 -8.45
N PRO A 252 -7.58 -3.82 -8.00
CA PRO A 252 -7.45 -5.04 -8.80
C PRO A 252 -8.69 -5.30 -9.67
N THR A 253 -8.47 -5.84 -10.88
CA THR A 253 -9.54 -6.26 -11.80
C THR A 253 -9.16 -7.61 -12.42
N ALA A 254 -10.07 -8.59 -12.39
CA ALA A 254 -9.86 -9.88 -13.06
C ALA A 254 -10.76 -10.03 -14.27
N LEU A 255 -10.22 -10.46 -15.41
CA LEU A 255 -10.98 -10.80 -16.61
C LEU A 255 -11.14 -12.31 -16.67
N VAL A 256 -12.38 -12.78 -16.82
CA VAL A 256 -12.71 -14.20 -16.91
C VAL A 256 -12.98 -14.56 -18.35
N TYR A 257 -12.19 -15.49 -18.87
CA TYR A 257 -12.33 -16.04 -20.21
C TYR A 257 -12.79 -17.49 -20.13
N VAL A 258 -13.73 -17.86 -20.98
CA VAL A 258 -14.16 -19.24 -21.21
C VAL A 258 -13.93 -19.56 -22.68
N ASP A 259 -13.13 -20.60 -22.94
CA ASP A 259 -12.77 -21.05 -24.30
C ASP A 259 -12.28 -19.89 -25.19
N GLY A 260 -11.50 -18.97 -24.60
CA GLY A 260 -10.90 -17.82 -25.27
C GLY A 260 -11.77 -16.55 -25.36
N ARG A 261 -13.05 -16.61 -24.99
CA ARG A 261 -13.95 -15.44 -24.98
C ARG A 261 -14.12 -14.87 -23.58
N GLU A 262 -14.01 -13.55 -23.44
CA GLU A 262 -14.33 -12.88 -22.18
C GLU A 262 -15.82 -13.03 -21.87
N VAL A 263 -16.16 -13.57 -20.70
CA VAL A 263 -17.54 -13.81 -20.25
C VAL A 263 -17.94 -12.92 -19.08
N GLY A 264 -16.97 -12.32 -18.39
CA GLY A 264 -17.22 -11.44 -17.26
C GLY A 264 -15.94 -10.94 -16.61
N ARG A 265 -16.12 -10.12 -15.57
CA ARG A 265 -15.03 -9.50 -14.81
C ARG A 265 -15.33 -9.60 -13.31
N ILE A 266 -14.28 -9.77 -12.52
CA ILE A 266 -14.34 -9.59 -11.06
C ILE A 266 -13.82 -8.19 -10.78
N THR A 267 -14.74 -7.32 -10.37
CA THR A 267 -14.50 -5.90 -10.08
C THR A 267 -15.28 -5.51 -8.84
N GLY A 268 -14.73 -4.58 -8.05
CA GLY A 268 -15.34 -4.14 -6.80
C GLY A 268 -15.02 -5.05 -5.62
N ASP A 269 -14.96 -4.44 -4.43
CA ASP A 269 -14.42 -5.05 -3.23
C ASP A 269 -15.20 -6.31 -2.82
N ASP A 270 -16.53 -6.31 -2.92
CA ASP A 270 -17.36 -7.44 -2.51
C ASP A 270 -17.09 -8.70 -3.34
N SER A 271 -16.86 -8.53 -4.64
CA SER A 271 -16.50 -9.65 -5.53
C SER A 271 -15.10 -10.20 -5.23
N TRP A 272 -14.18 -9.34 -4.78
CA TRP A 272 -12.84 -9.76 -4.36
C TRP A 272 -12.80 -10.38 -2.97
N ARG A 273 -13.76 -10.06 -2.08
CA ARG A 273 -13.90 -10.72 -0.77
C ARG A 273 -14.35 -12.17 -0.87
N SER A 274 -15.04 -12.55 -1.95
CA SER A 274 -15.34 -13.95 -2.28
C SER A 274 -15.17 -14.23 -3.78
N PRO A 275 -13.91 -14.36 -4.24
CA PRO A 275 -13.61 -14.48 -5.67
C PRO A 275 -14.11 -15.80 -6.26
N GLU A 276 -14.24 -16.88 -5.49
CA GLU A 276 -14.86 -18.13 -5.92
C GLU A 276 -16.35 -17.98 -6.18
N SER A 277 -17.06 -17.18 -5.36
CA SER A 277 -18.48 -16.90 -5.57
C SER A 277 -18.66 -16.05 -6.82
N ALA A 278 -17.87 -14.98 -6.95
CA ALA A 278 -17.88 -14.13 -8.14
C ALA A 278 -17.57 -14.93 -9.42
N LEU A 279 -16.57 -15.81 -9.36
CA LEU A 279 -16.23 -16.68 -10.48
C LEU A 279 -17.37 -17.64 -10.84
N ARG A 280 -17.99 -18.30 -9.85
CA ARG A 280 -19.16 -19.16 -10.08
C ARG A 280 -20.29 -18.40 -10.77
N ASP A 281 -20.59 -17.19 -10.30
CA ASP A 281 -21.70 -16.40 -10.81
C ASP A 281 -21.44 -15.96 -12.26
N ILE A 282 -20.20 -15.56 -12.57
CA ILE A 282 -19.77 -15.26 -13.95
C ILE A 282 -19.90 -16.49 -14.86
N LEU A 283 -19.51 -17.68 -14.38
CA LEU A 283 -19.55 -18.91 -15.16
C LEU A 283 -20.98 -19.47 -15.35
N ALA A 284 -21.90 -19.12 -14.44
CA ALA A 284 -23.31 -19.49 -14.48
C ALA A 284 -24.17 -18.51 -15.30
N ALA A 285 -23.72 -17.27 -15.48
CA ALA A 285 -24.44 -16.28 -16.28
C ALA A 285 -24.51 -16.72 -17.76
N PRO A 286 -25.67 -16.58 -18.42
CA PRO A 286 -25.76 -16.79 -19.87
C PRO A 286 -24.84 -15.79 -20.57
N ALA A 287 -24.04 -16.27 -21.51
CA ALA A 287 -23.02 -15.47 -22.19
C ALA A 287 -23.63 -14.19 -22.78
N GLY A 288 -23.22 -13.01 -22.27
CA GLY A 288 -23.53 -11.73 -22.92
C GLY A 288 -24.09 -10.58 -22.08
N ARG A 289 -24.05 -10.60 -20.75
CA ARG A 289 -24.36 -9.38 -19.97
C ARG A 289 -23.07 -8.72 -19.47
N PRO A 290 -22.63 -7.59 -20.05
CA PRO A 290 -21.53 -6.82 -19.47
C PRO A 290 -21.98 -6.27 -18.10
N GLY A 291 -21.20 -6.58 -17.05
CA GLY A 291 -21.40 -6.01 -15.72
C GLY A 291 -21.20 -4.50 -15.74
N GLY A 292 -22.11 -3.78 -15.09
CA GLY A 292 -22.16 -2.31 -15.03
C GLY A 292 -21.05 -1.67 -14.20
#